data_AF-A0A350U4J4-F1
#
_entry.id   AF-A0A350U4J4-F1
#
_cell.length_a   1.000
_cell.length_b   1.000
_cell.length_c   1.000
_cell.angle_alpha   90.00
_cell.angle_beta   90.00
_cell.angle_gamma   90.00
#
_symmetry.space_group_name_H-M   'P 1'
#
loop_
_entity.id
_entity.type
_entity.pdbx_description
1 polymer ?
#
loop_
_entity_poly.entity_id
_entity_poly.type
_entity_poly.pdbx_seq_one_letter_code
_entity_poly.pdbx_strand_id
1 'polypeptide(L)'
;MSAVQSAGPLPAWFQDYLALGADRPGLLKSVLQDAGIKVRAVELSGGLHLVATPPSMVRSEACRYKIITAHHDRVAGTPGALDNSAANLQLVRFLVSAQAAVNTAVIFTDHEELSGTVIDRQGSYLLGTALQRLGYQAPMVFSLDVTGRGDTLLLSSASDSLAGRDASFRGLALQVDDTANQLRRLLGTRVPVRQARVPFGEDLGFLCAGVASLVLTVLPRREYEGLTGQAFDGGAYGDNNSPGAPGGAAPALLPPWASLRAPGIPETWRYLHGAQDTPKLYTAEAFSLMARVLQCLAEWRLPAYIG
;
A
#
# COMPACT_ATOMS: atom_id res chain seq x y z
N MET A 1 -13.52 15.58 -21.74
CA MET A 1 -12.85 14.36 -22.28
C MET A 1 -11.36 14.51 -22.01
N SER A 2 -10.86 13.96 -20.91
CA SER A 2 -9.43 13.98 -20.56
C SER A 2 -8.76 12.78 -21.20
N ALA A 3 -7.68 13.01 -21.93
CA ALA A 3 -6.89 11.96 -22.58
C ALA A 3 -6.48 10.90 -21.55
N VAL A 4 -6.79 9.64 -21.85
CA VAL A 4 -6.24 8.49 -21.12
C VAL A 4 -4.75 8.47 -21.43
N GLN A 5 -3.91 8.86 -20.47
CA GLN A 5 -2.48 8.62 -20.57
C GLN A 5 -2.26 7.11 -20.57
N SER A 6 -1.83 6.58 -21.73
CA SER A 6 -1.29 5.24 -21.87
C SER A 6 -0.12 5.07 -20.91
N ALA A 7 0.24 3.83 -20.58
CA ALA A 7 1.54 3.55 -19.99
C ALA A 7 2.62 3.98 -21.00
N GLY A 8 3.02 5.25 -20.93
CA GLY A 8 4.14 5.76 -21.69
C GLY A 8 5.39 4.93 -21.40
N PRO A 9 6.42 5.03 -22.26
CA PRO A 9 7.67 4.31 -22.07
C PRO A 9 8.18 4.50 -20.64
N LEU A 10 8.78 3.43 -20.08
CA LEU A 10 9.42 3.51 -18.78
C LEU A 10 10.50 4.61 -18.83
N PRO A 11 10.53 5.52 -17.84
CA PRO A 11 11.51 6.58 -17.86
C PRO A 11 12.91 6.01 -17.65
N ALA A 12 13.94 6.65 -18.23
CA ALA A 12 15.30 6.14 -18.24
C ALA A 12 15.83 5.81 -16.83
N TRP A 13 15.61 6.70 -15.86
CA TRP A 13 16.00 6.51 -14.46
C TRP A 13 15.43 5.24 -13.82
N PHE A 14 14.29 4.74 -14.33
CA PHE A 14 13.63 3.58 -13.75
C PHE A 14 14.37 2.28 -14.07
N GLN A 15 15.19 2.25 -15.12
CA GLN A 15 16.09 1.11 -15.36
C GLN A 15 17.16 1.05 -14.28
N ASP A 16 17.75 2.19 -13.91
CA ASP A 16 18.72 2.27 -12.81
C ASP A 16 18.07 1.92 -11.47
N TYR A 17 16.83 2.35 -11.25
CA TYR A 17 16.06 2.02 -10.03
C TYR A 17 15.85 0.51 -9.84
N LEU A 18 15.73 -0.26 -10.93
CA LEU A 18 15.54 -1.71 -10.89
C LEU A 18 16.85 -2.49 -10.77
N ALA A 19 18.00 -1.88 -11.00
CA ALA A 19 19.30 -2.56 -10.92
C ALA A 19 19.53 -3.13 -9.51
N LEU A 20 20.10 -4.34 -9.39
CA LEU A 20 20.16 -5.10 -8.13
C LEU A 20 20.85 -4.37 -6.95
N GLY A 21 21.79 -3.47 -7.23
CA GLY A 21 22.50 -2.67 -6.24
C GLY A 21 22.10 -1.20 -6.19
N ALA A 22 20.92 -0.84 -6.73
CA ALA A 22 20.48 0.53 -6.80
C ALA A 22 20.26 1.16 -5.41
N ASP A 23 20.73 2.39 -5.25
CA ASP A 23 20.26 3.28 -4.16
C ASP A 23 18.85 3.78 -4.49
N ARG A 24 17.86 2.91 -4.26
CA ARG A 24 16.45 3.17 -4.54
C ARG A 24 15.92 4.44 -3.84
N PRO A 25 16.14 4.67 -2.54
CA PRO A 25 15.67 5.90 -1.90
C PRO A 25 16.42 7.13 -2.45
N GLY A 26 17.72 7.05 -2.71
CA GLY A 26 18.48 8.16 -3.32
C GLY A 26 17.95 8.55 -4.70
N LEU A 27 17.69 7.54 -5.56
CA LEU A 27 17.12 7.75 -6.89
C LEU A 27 15.71 8.36 -6.84
N LEU A 28 14.81 7.84 -6.00
CA LEU A 28 13.47 8.41 -5.83
C LEU A 28 13.54 9.87 -5.38
N LYS A 29 14.39 10.16 -4.39
CA LYS A 29 14.59 11.51 -3.89
C LYS A 29 15.09 12.45 -4.99
N SER A 30 16.10 12.04 -5.77
CA SER A 30 16.65 12.85 -6.86
C SER A 30 15.59 13.15 -7.91
N VAL A 31 14.91 12.12 -8.42
CA VAL A 31 13.89 12.27 -9.48
C VAL A 31 12.75 13.19 -9.05
N LEU A 32 12.31 13.07 -7.80
CA LEU A 32 11.25 13.93 -7.26
C LEU A 32 11.74 15.38 -7.10
N GLN A 33 12.96 15.59 -6.61
CA GLN A 33 13.53 16.93 -6.45
C GLN A 33 13.76 17.62 -7.81
N ASP A 34 14.24 16.88 -8.81
CA ASP A 34 14.42 17.37 -10.19
C ASP A 34 13.08 17.78 -10.82
N ALA A 35 11.99 17.11 -10.44
CA ALA A 35 10.63 17.48 -10.83
C ALA A 35 10.01 18.60 -9.97
N GLY A 36 10.79 19.24 -9.09
CA GLY A 36 10.32 20.33 -8.22
C GLY A 36 9.46 19.88 -7.04
N ILE A 37 9.42 18.58 -6.73
CA ILE A 37 8.65 18.03 -5.62
C ILE A 37 9.46 18.15 -4.32
N LYS A 38 8.83 18.70 -3.29
CA LYS A 38 9.44 18.74 -1.95
C LYS A 38 9.44 17.34 -1.35
N VAL A 39 10.63 16.85 -1.00
CA VAL A 39 10.85 15.55 -0.37
C VAL A 39 11.55 15.74 0.97
N ARG A 40 11.04 15.08 2.00
CA ARG A 40 11.64 15.01 3.33
C ARG A 40 12.01 13.57 3.66
N ALA A 41 13.28 13.34 3.96
CA ALA A 41 13.75 12.08 4.51
C ALA A 41 13.34 11.95 5.99
N VAL A 42 12.91 10.77 6.40
CA VAL A 42 12.55 10.42 7.77
C VAL A 42 13.22 9.09 8.10
N GLU A 43 14.22 9.15 8.97
CA GLU A 43 14.96 7.96 9.42
C GLU A 43 14.34 7.41 10.71
N LEU A 44 13.98 6.13 10.70
CA LEU A 44 13.39 5.43 11.84
C LEU A 44 14.05 4.05 12.01
N SER A 45 14.71 3.84 13.15
CA SER A 45 15.39 2.57 13.50
C SER A 45 16.28 2.00 12.38
N GLY A 46 16.97 2.87 11.64
CA GLY A 46 17.85 2.48 10.53
C GLY A 46 17.18 2.37 9.16
N GLY A 47 15.85 2.51 9.05
CA GLY A 47 15.13 2.60 7.78
C GLY A 47 14.95 4.04 7.32
N LEU A 48 15.00 4.26 6.00
CA LEU A 48 14.91 5.59 5.38
C LEU A 48 13.59 5.77 4.63
N HIS A 49 12.63 6.44 5.24
CA HIS A 49 11.36 6.76 4.58
C HIS A 49 11.45 8.11 3.84
N LEU A 50 10.76 8.26 2.71
CA LEU A 50 10.68 9.53 1.98
C LEU A 50 9.25 10.04 1.96
N VAL A 51 9.04 11.20 2.57
CA VAL A 51 7.74 11.89 2.59
C VAL A 51 7.71 12.94 1.49
N ALA A 52 6.72 12.87 0.61
CA ALA A 52 6.50 13.83 -0.46
C ALA A 52 5.03 14.27 -0.50
N THR A 53 4.78 15.50 -0.96
CA THR A 53 3.41 16.03 -1.11
C THR A 53 3.23 16.57 -2.52
N PRO A 54 2.07 16.32 -3.17
CA PRO A 54 1.74 16.97 -4.42
C PRO A 54 1.87 18.50 -4.31
N PRO A 55 2.44 19.20 -5.31
CA PRO A 55 2.53 20.67 -5.29
C PRO A 55 1.16 21.34 -5.22
N SER A 56 0.12 20.68 -5.75
CA SER A 56 -1.27 21.13 -5.72
C SER A 56 -1.96 20.92 -4.36
N MET A 57 -1.28 20.36 -3.35
CA MET A 57 -1.92 19.95 -2.10
C MET A 57 -2.41 21.15 -1.30
N VAL A 58 -3.69 21.12 -0.94
CA VAL A 58 -4.34 22.09 -0.07
C VAL A 58 -4.71 21.43 1.25
N ARG A 59 -4.42 22.13 2.35
CA ARG A 59 -4.79 21.69 3.69
C ARG A 59 -6.24 22.06 4.01
N SER A 60 -6.99 21.14 4.61
CA SER A 60 -8.37 21.32 5.10
C SER A 60 -8.52 20.69 6.47
N GLU A 61 -8.91 21.47 7.48
CA GLU A 61 -9.12 20.96 8.85
C GLU A 61 -10.34 20.02 8.96
N ALA A 62 -11.31 20.17 8.05
CA ALA A 62 -12.49 19.31 7.99
C ALA A 62 -12.21 17.91 7.43
N CYS A 63 -10.99 17.66 6.93
CA CYS A 63 -10.63 16.41 6.29
C CYS A 63 -9.47 15.72 7.03
N ARG A 64 -9.44 14.39 7.04
CA ARG A 64 -8.25 13.63 7.48
C ARG A 64 -7.16 13.69 6.41
N TYR A 65 -5.93 13.43 6.83
CA TYR A 65 -4.87 13.11 5.88
C TYR A 65 -5.10 11.75 5.24
N LYS A 66 -4.93 11.71 3.91
CA LYS A 66 -4.74 10.49 3.14
C LYS A 66 -3.25 10.32 2.95
N ILE A 67 -2.68 9.29 3.55
CA ILE A 67 -1.27 8.93 3.39
C ILE A 67 -1.23 7.75 2.44
N ILE A 68 -0.61 7.92 1.28
CA ILE A 68 -0.49 6.86 0.28
C ILE A 68 0.93 6.30 0.39
N THR A 69 1.07 5.00 0.58
CA THR A 69 2.38 4.35 0.76
C THR A 69 2.68 3.37 -0.35
N ALA A 70 3.98 3.18 -0.60
CA ALA A 70 4.53 2.03 -1.29
C ALA A 70 5.96 1.84 -0.79
N HIS A 71 6.38 0.60 -0.59
CA HIS A 71 7.71 0.33 -0.11
C HIS A 71 8.74 0.33 -1.25
N HIS A 72 9.93 0.84 -0.96
CA HIS A 72 11.03 0.96 -1.92
C HIS A 72 12.19 0.01 -1.59
N ASP A 73 12.10 -0.75 -0.49
CA ASP A 73 12.93 -1.95 -0.33
C ASP A 73 12.37 -3.09 -1.17
N ARG A 74 13.13 -4.18 -1.24
CA ARG A 74 12.79 -5.41 -1.97
C ARG A 74 13.56 -6.57 -1.39
N VAL A 75 13.11 -7.79 -1.66
CA VAL A 75 13.92 -8.99 -1.49
C VAL A 75 15.27 -8.88 -2.21
N ALA A 76 16.35 -9.20 -1.49
CA ALA A 76 17.70 -9.17 -2.04
C ALA A 76 17.86 -10.10 -3.25
N GLY A 77 18.51 -9.61 -4.31
CA GLY A 77 18.77 -10.38 -5.53
C GLY A 77 17.60 -10.47 -6.51
N THR A 78 16.46 -9.82 -6.23
CA THR A 78 15.33 -9.73 -7.16
C THR A 78 15.27 -8.32 -7.79
N PRO A 79 14.66 -8.16 -8.98
CA PRO A 79 14.41 -6.83 -9.51
C PRO A 79 13.31 -6.08 -8.73
N GLY A 80 12.29 -6.80 -8.22
CA GLY A 80 11.19 -6.21 -7.46
C GLY A 80 10.30 -5.31 -8.31
N ALA A 81 9.97 -5.72 -9.53
CA ALA A 81 9.25 -4.89 -10.47
C ALA A 81 7.78 -4.68 -10.06
N LEU A 82 7.03 -5.76 -9.85
CA LEU A 82 5.67 -5.70 -9.30
C LEU A 82 5.70 -5.39 -7.81
N ASP A 83 6.73 -5.88 -7.12
CA ASP A 83 6.90 -5.79 -5.67
C ASP A 83 8.19 -5.04 -5.30
N ASN A 84 8.15 -3.71 -5.15
CA ASN A 84 6.98 -2.86 -5.35
C ASN A 84 7.31 -1.63 -6.22
N SER A 85 8.19 -1.82 -7.20
CA SER A 85 8.66 -0.73 -8.08
C SER A 85 7.54 -0.12 -8.95
N ALA A 86 6.52 -0.90 -9.30
CA ALA A 86 5.38 -0.41 -10.08
C ALA A 86 4.61 0.67 -9.31
N ALA A 87 4.29 0.43 -8.04
CA ALA A 87 3.61 1.43 -7.20
C ALA A 87 4.50 2.66 -7.00
N ASN A 88 5.81 2.46 -6.78
CA ASN A 88 6.75 3.56 -6.66
C ASN A 88 6.75 4.47 -7.90
N LEU A 89 6.79 3.88 -9.11
CA LEU A 89 6.70 4.65 -10.36
C LEU A 89 5.36 5.37 -10.52
N GLN A 90 4.26 4.71 -10.17
CA GLN A 90 2.92 5.30 -10.21
C GLN A 90 2.81 6.50 -9.25
N LEU A 91 3.39 6.40 -8.07
CA LEU A 91 3.43 7.47 -7.08
C LEU A 91 4.31 8.64 -7.51
N VAL A 92 5.47 8.39 -8.12
CA VAL A 92 6.29 9.46 -8.71
C VAL A 92 5.50 10.21 -9.79
N ARG A 93 4.85 9.48 -10.72
CA ARG A 93 4.01 10.09 -11.76
C ARG A 93 2.86 10.89 -11.15
N PHE A 94 2.20 10.33 -10.15
CA PHE A 94 1.12 10.99 -9.42
C PHE A 94 1.59 12.29 -8.74
N LEU A 95 2.70 12.28 -8.01
CA LEU A 95 3.23 13.47 -7.35
C LEU A 95 3.49 14.63 -8.31
N VAL A 96 3.94 14.30 -9.53
CA VAL A 96 4.20 15.28 -10.60
C VAL A 96 2.92 15.78 -11.27
N SER A 97 1.93 14.91 -11.49
CA SER A 97 0.74 15.25 -12.28
C SER A 97 -0.50 15.64 -11.45
N ALA A 98 -0.52 15.32 -10.16
CA ALA A 98 -1.69 15.47 -9.31
C ALA A 98 -2.21 16.91 -9.31
N GLN A 99 -3.53 17.02 -9.36
CA GLN A 99 -4.27 18.28 -9.28
C GLN A 99 -5.28 18.22 -8.15
N ALA A 100 -5.58 19.39 -7.57
CA ALA A 100 -6.62 19.55 -6.56
C ALA A 100 -6.51 18.57 -5.35
N ALA A 101 -5.29 18.15 -5.02
CA ALA A 101 -5.05 17.26 -3.89
C ALA A 101 -5.47 17.92 -2.56
N VAL A 102 -6.24 17.22 -1.72
CA VAL A 102 -6.66 17.72 -0.40
C VAL A 102 -6.06 16.84 0.69
N ASN A 103 -5.28 17.38 1.62
CA ASN A 103 -4.63 16.61 2.71
C ASN A 103 -3.99 15.29 2.23
N THR A 104 -3.27 15.30 1.11
CA THR A 104 -2.64 14.09 0.55
C THR A 104 -1.13 14.15 0.73
N ALA A 105 -0.56 13.09 1.29
CA ALA A 105 0.87 12.88 1.32
C ALA A 105 1.20 11.50 0.77
N VAL A 106 2.36 11.37 0.16
CA VAL A 106 2.94 10.09 -0.26
C VAL A 106 4.11 9.79 0.65
N ILE A 107 4.22 8.55 1.12
CA ILE A 107 5.40 8.08 1.84
C ILE A 107 5.94 6.84 1.16
N PHE A 108 7.16 6.94 0.63
CA PHE A 108 7.93 5.78 0.19
C PHE A 108 8.54 5.15 1.43
N THR A 109 8.17 3.91 1.71
CA THR A 109 8.51 3.22 2.96
C THR A 109 9.67 2.25 2.78
N ASP A 110 10.34 1.92 3.87
CA ASP A 110 11.49 1.04 3.92
C ASP A 110 11.18 -0.12 4.88
N HIS A 111 11.96 -1.19 4.81
CA HIS A 111 11.85 -2.36 5.70
C HIS A 111 10.46 -3.02 5.73
N GLU A 112 9.77 -3.06 4.60
CA GLU A 112 8.60 -3.92 4.43
C GLU A 112 9.04 -5.39 4.39
N GLU A 113 10.09 -5.68 3.62
CA GLU A 113 10.56 -7.02 3.26
C GLU A 113 11.33 -7.71 4.39
N LEU A 114 11.50 -7.00 5.52
CA LEU A 114 11.92 -7.58 6.80
C LEU A 114 10.75 -8.30 7.51
N SER A 115 9.53 -8.23 6.95
CA SER A 115 8.34 -8.89 7.44
C SER A 115 8.53 -10.42 7.47
N GLY A 116 8.35 -11.00 8.65
CA GLY A 116 8.60 -12.44 8.91
C GLY A 116 9.42 -12.72 10.16
N THR A 117 10.05 -11.70 10.76
CA THR A 117 10.83 -11.87 12.00
C THR A 117 10.11 -11.29 13.23
N VAL A 118 9.69 -10.01 13.22
CA VAL A 118 8.86 -9.38 14.28
C VAL A 118 8.13 -8.12 13.72
N ILE A 119 6.83 -7.95 13.99
CA ILE A 119 6.02 -6.81 13.49
C ILE A 119 6.55 -5.45 13.97
N ASP A 120 7.09 -5.39 15.19
CA ASP A 120 7.58 -4.13 15.80
C ASP A 120 8.83 -3.55 15.12
N ARG A 121 9.47 -4.33 14.25
CA ARG A 121 10.62 -3.93 13.43
C ARG A 121 10.25 -3.61 11.99
N GLN A 122 9.00 -3.87 11.59
CA GLN A 122 8.51 -3.49 10.26
C GLN A 122 8.51 -1.96 10.14
N GLY A 123 8.99 -1.44 9.01
CA GLY A 123 9.07 0.01 8.83
C GLY A 123 7.72 0.71 8.91
N SER A 124 6.64 0.08 8.45
CA SER A 124 5.28 0.62 8.55
C SER A 124 4.77 0.73 9.99
N TYR A 125 5.12 -0.19 10.89
CA TYR A 125 4.80 -0.09 12.32
C TYR A 125 5.49 1.11 12.95
N LEU A 126 6.82 1.21 12.77
CA LEU A 126 7.62 2.31 13.31
C LEU A 126 7.14 3.66 12.75
N LEU A 127 6.90 3.73 11.45
CA LEU A 127 6.34 4.91 10.81
C LEU A 127 4.97 5.25 11.40
N GLY A 128 4.07 4.27 11.55
CA GLY A 128 2.75 4.43 12.15
C GLY A 128 2.80 5.10 13.53
N THR A 129 3.70 4.65 14.40
CA THR A 129 3.91 5.27 15.73
C THR A 129 4.46 6.70 15.66
N ALA A 130 5.13 7.06 14.57
CA ALA A 130 5.71 8.38 14.37
C ALA A 130 4.78 9.38 13.66
N LEU A 131 3.74 8.92 12.93
CA LEU A 131 2.88 9.75 12.07
C LEU A 131 2.30 10.98 12.80
N GLN A 132 1.88 10.80 14.05
CA GLN A 132 1.35 11.91 14.86
C GLN A 132 2.40 13.01 15.07
N ARG A 133 3.64 12.63 15.41
CA ARG A 133 4.76 13.56 15.61
C ARG A 133 5.19 14.22 14.30
N LEU A 134 4.95 13.57 13.17
CA LEU A 134 5.17 14.11 11.82
C LEU A 134 4.05 15.06 11.38
N GLY A 135 3.02 15.29 12.20
CA GLY A 135 1.92 16.22 11.93
C GLY A 135 0.69 15.59 11.28
N TYR A 136 0.65 14.26 11.17
CA TYR A 136 -0.49 13.52 10.62
C TYR A 136 -1.36 12.99 11.77
N GLN A 137 -2.35 13.77 12.17
CA GLN A 137 -3.30 13.38 13.21
C GLN A 137 -4.33 12.41 12.63
N ALA A 138 -4.39 11.20 13.21
CA ALA A 138 -5.30 10.13 12.81
C ALA A 138 -5.48 10.05 11.27
N PRO A 139 -4.44 9.76 10.48
CA PRO A 139 -4.57 9.65 9.03
C PRO A 139 -5.34 8.37 8.65
N MET A 140 -5.78 8.31 7.40
CA MET A 140 -6.11 7.06 6.72
C MET A 140 -4.96 6.72 5.78
N VAL A 141 -4.40 5.52 5.93
CA VAL A 141 -3.31 5.02 5.09
C VAL A 141 -3.87 4.20 3.92
N PHE A 142 -3.33 4.41 2.72
CA PHE A 142 -3.62 3.64 1.52
C PHE A 142 -2.31 3.00 1.06
N SER A 143 -2.10 1.74 1.40
CA SER A 143 -0.89 1.00 1.06
C SER A 143 -1.03 0.39 -0.33
N LEU A 144 -0.21 0.84 -1.26
CA LEU A 144 -0.18 0.31 -2.62
C LEU A 144 0.79 -0.86 -2.67
N ASP A 145 0.31 -1.99 -3.17
CA ASP A 145 1.16 -3.16 -3.34
C ASP A 145 0.75 -3.98 -4.57
N VAL A 146 1.73 -4.44 -5.34
CA VAL A 146 1.54 -5.22 -6.57
C VAL A 146 0.55 -4.53 -7.53
N THR A 147 0.78 -3.26 -7.85
CA THR A 147 -0.17 -2.45 -8.65
C THR A 147 0.15 -2.40 -10.15
N GLY A 148 1.13 -3.18 -10.61
CA GLY A 148 1.71 -3.08 -11.96
C GLY A 148 1.06 -3.93 -13.05
N ARG A 149 0.22 -4.91 -12.69
CA ARG A 149 -0.31 -5.91 -13.63
C ARG A 149 -1.81 -6.11 -13.45
N GLY A 150 -2.57 -5.94 -14.53
CA GLY A 150 -4.00 -6.22 -14.57
C GLY A 150 -4.90 -5.04 -14.90
N ASP A 151 -6.18 -5.20 -14.62
CA ASP A 151 -7.25 -4.29 -15.03
C ASP A 151 -8.33 -4.08 -13.95
N THR A 152 -8.17 -4.71 -12.78
CA THR A 152 -9.13 -4.66 -11.68
C THR A 152 -8.43 -4.26 -10.39
N LEU A 153 -8.93 -3.19 -9.74
CA LEU A 153 -8.51 -2.77 -8.41
C LEU A 153 -9.12 -3.69 -7.36
N LEU A 154 -8.30 -4.22 -6.46
CA LEU A 154 -8.76 -4.88 -5.25
C LEU A 154 -8.51 -3.98 -4.04
N LEU A 155 -9.55 -3.81 -3.23
CA LEU A 155 -9.47 -3.22 -1.90
C LEU A 155 -9.42 -4.37 -0.90
N SER A 156 -8.36 -4.44 -0.09
CA SER A 156 -8.20 -5.56 0.83
C SER A 156 -9.26 -5.56 1.94
N SER A 157 -9.81 -6.73 2.24
CA SER A 157 -10.63 -7.01 3.42
C SER A 157 -9.88 -7.79 4.50
N ALA A 158 -8.54 -7.80 4.44
CA ALA A 158 -7.68 -8.52 5.39
C ALA A 158 -7.89 -8.08 6.85
N SER A 159 -8.18 -6.80 7.09
CA SER A 159 -8.41 -6.22 8.41
C SER A 159 -9.54 -6.89 9.19
N ASP A 160 -10.53 -7.48 8.51
CA ASP A 160 -11.65 -8.18 9.14
C ASP A 160 -11.17 -9.36 9.99
N SER A 161 -10.06 -10.01 9.59
CA SER A 161 -9.46 -11.10 10.35
C SER A 161 -8.88 -10.65 11.69
N LEU A 162 -8.62 -9.35 11.86
CA LEU A 162 -8.09 -8.76 13.09
C LEU A 162 -9.20 -8.23 14.01
N ALA A 163 -10.41 -8.01 13.47
CA ALA A 163 -11.51 -7.37 14.21
C ALA A 163 -11.94 -8.13 15.48
N GLY A 164 -11.68 -9.45 15.54
CA GLY A 164 -11.98 -10.30 16.69
C GLY A 164 -10.97 -10.23 17.83
N ARG A 165 -9.81 -9.57 17.66
CA ARG A 165 -8.74 -9.56 18.67
C ARG A 165 -9.11 -8.73 19.90
N ASP A 166 -9.50 -7.48 19.68
CA ASP A 166 -9.93 -6.56 20.73
C ASP A 166 -10.75 -5.39 20.15
N ALA A 167 -11.23 -4.51 21.04
CA ALA A 167 -12.03 -3.36 20.66
C ALA A 167 -11.29 -2.33 19.79
N SER A 168 -9.97 -2.21 19.94
CA SER A 168 -9.14 -1.30 19.13
C SER A 168 -9.03 -1.79 17.69
N PHE A 169 -8.66 -3.05 17.49
CA PHE A 169 -8.63 -3.65 16.15
C PHE A 169 -10.01 -3.69 15.49
N ARG A 170 -11.08 -3.92 16.26
CA ARG A 170 -12.45 -3.82 15.75
C ARG A 170 -12.75 -2.41 15.23
N GLY A 171 -12.36 -1.38 15.98
CA GLY A 171 -12.54 0.02 15.57
C GLY A 171 -11.75 0.36 14.29
N LEU A 172 -10.53 -0.14 14.16
CA LEU A 172 -9.71 0.02 12.96
C LEU A 172 -10.32 -0.71 11.76
N ALA A 173 -10.72 -1.96 11.91
CA ALA A 173 -11.34 -2.74 10.83
C ALA A 173 -12.62 -2.08 10.31
N LEU A 174 -13.46 -1.54 11.20
CA LEU A 174 -14.65 -0.78 10.82
C LEU A 174 -14.30 0.50 10.03
N GLN A 175 -13.26 1.23 10.44
CA GLN A 175 -12.79 2.40 9.69
C GLN A 175 -12.27 2.03 8.30
N VAL A 176 -11.53 0.92 8.19
CA VAL A 176 -10.99 0.42 6.93
C VAL A 176 -12.12 -0.01 5.99
N ASP A 177 -13.10 -0.77 6.47
CA ASP A 177 -14.24 -1.21 5.64
C ASP A 177 -15.13 -0.04 5.20
N ASP A 178 -15.44 0.90 6.10
CA ASP A 178 -16.22 2.10 5.73
C ASP A 178 -15.46 2.93 4.67
N THR A 179 -14.15 3.11 4.84
CA THR A 179 -13.30 3.79 3.85
C THR A 179 -13.29 3.06 2.51
N ALA A 180 -13.15 1.74 2.52
CA ALA A 180 -13.17 0.93 1.29
C ALA A 180 -14.52 1.05 0.57
N ASN A 181 -15.63 1.04 1.30
CA ASN A 181 -16.96 1.23 0.77
C ASN A 181 -17.16 2.65 0.19
N GLN A 182 -16.68 3.68 0.87
CA GLN A 182 -16.71 5.05 0.36
C GLN A 182 -15.87 5.19 -0.91
N LEU A 183 -14.64 4.66 -0.93
CA LEU A 183 -13.75 4.70 -2.09
C LEU A 183 -14.35 3.96 -3.29
N ARG A 184 -14.95 2.78 -3.07
CA ARG A 184 -15.66 2.03 -4.12
C ARG A 184 -16.80 2.84 -4.72
N ARG A 185 -17.62 3.50 -3.89
CA ARG A 185 -18.69 4.40 -4.37
C ARG A 185 -18.13 5.58 -5.15
N LEU A 186 -17.04 6.18 -4.66
CA LEU A 186 -16.40 7.32 -5.28
C LEU A 186 -15.82 6.96 -6.65
N LEU A 187 -15.15 5.82 -6.78
CA LEU A 187 -14.64 5.33 -8.06
C LEU A 187 -15.78 4.99 -9.03
N GLY A 188 -16.90 4.45 -8.51
CA GLY A 188 -18.10 4.17 -9.29
C GLY A 188 -17.82 3.21 -10.44
N THR A 189 -18.44 3.44 -11.60
CA THR A 189 -18.24 2.61 -12.80
C THR A 189 -16.95 2.94 -13.57
N ARG A 190 -16.17 3.94 -13.13
CA ARG A 190 -14.96 4.43 -13.83
C ARG A 190 -13.75 3.49 -13.67
N VAL A 191 -13.78 2.67 -12.63
CA VAL A 191 -12.72 1.70 -12.31
C VAL A 191 -13.40 0.38 -11.93
N PRO A 192 -12.99 -0.76 -12.51
CA PRO A 192 -13.40 -2.07 -11.99
C PRO A 192 -12.79 -2.26 -10.60
N VAL A 193 -13.64 -2.19 -9.56
CA VAL A 193 -13.22 -2.36 -8.16
C VAL A 193 -13.90 -3.58 -7.56
N ARG A 194 -13.13 -4.36 -6.79
CA ARG A 194 -13.61 -5.48 -5.97
C ARG A 194 -13.00 -5.40 -4.58
N GLN A 195 -13.61 -6.10 -3.63
CA GLN A 195 -13.00 -6.39 -2.33
C GLN A 195 -12.59 -7.86 -2.31
N ALA A 196 -11.43 -8.15 -1.72
CA ALA A 196 -10.92 -9.50 -1.56
C ALA A 196 -9.93 -9.55 -0.38
N ARG A 197 -9.69 -10.75 0.16
CA ARG A 197 -8.57 -10.94 1.09
C ARG A 197 -7.27 -10.91 0.31
N VAL A 198 -6.44 -9.92 0.59
CA VAL A 198 -5.08 -9.77 0.05
C VAL A 198 -4.12 -10.04 1.21
N PRO A 199 -3.03 -10.81 1.01
CA PRO A 199 -1.99 -10.99 2.02
C PRO A 199 -1.59 -9.67 2.68
N PHE A 200 -1.34 -9.73 3.99
CA PHE A 200 -0.85 -8.57 4.73
C PHE A 200 0.55 -8.20 4.25
N GLY A 201 0.78 -6.89 4.10
CA GLY A 201 2.08 -6.29 3.87
C GLY A 201 2.32 -5.18 4.88
N GLU A 202 2.53 -3.96 4.40
CA GLU A 202 2.69 -2.77 5.25
C GLU A 202 1.50 -2.47 6.16
N ASP A 203 0.29 -2.81 5.71
CA ASP A 203 -0.96 -2.49 6.40
C ASP A 203 -1.05 -3.13 7.79
N LEU A 204 -0.51 -4.33 7.98
CA LEU A 204 -0.45 -4.97 9.28
C LEU A 204 0.35 -4.13 10.30
N GLY A 205 1.51 -3.60 9.90
CA GLY A 205 2.31 -2.75 10.76
C GLY A 205 1.58 -1.46 11.15
N PHE A 206 0.91 -0.79 10.20
CA PHE A 206 0.09 0.38 10.50
C PHE A 206 -1.08 0.06 11.44
N LEU A 207 -1.80 -1.04 11.21
CA LEU A 207 -2.90 -1.48 12.06
C LEU A 207 -2.42 -1.79 13.47
N CYS A 208 -1.29 -2.49 13.61
CA CYS A 208 -0.64 -2.74 14.91
C CYS A 208 -0.16 -1.45 15.60
N ALA A 209 0.16 -0.40 14.84
CA ALA A 209 0.50 0.92 15.37
C ALA A 209 -0.73 1.79 15.71
N GLY A 210 -1.95 1.25 15.58
CA GLY A 210 -3.19 1.99 15.86
C GLY A 210 -3.66 2.90 14.72
N VAL A 211 -3.17 2.69 13.49
CA VAL A 211 -3.47 3.52 12.33
C VAL A 211 -4.27 2.71 11.31
N ALA A 212 -5.40 3.25 10.86
CA ALA A 212 -6.23 2.61 9.84
C ALA A 212 -5.48 2.58 8.50
N SER A 213 -5.32 1.38 7.93
CA SER A 213 -4.66 1.17 6.63
C SER A 213 -5.49 0.26 5.73
N LEU A 214 -5.63 0.66 4.46
CA LEU A 214 -6.31 -0.09 3.42
C LEU A 214 -5.33 -0.42 2.29
N VAL A 215 -5.13 -1.71 2.01
CA VAL A 215 -4.30 -2.14 0.88
C VAL A 215 -5.07 -2.02 -0.43
N LEU A 216 -4.40 -1.47 -1.44
CA LEU A 216 -4.83 -1.40 -2.83
C LEU A 216 -3.86 -2.21 -3.69
N THR A 217 -4.38 -3.23 -4.37
CA THR A 217 -3.60 -4.04 -5.32
C THR A 217 -4.33 -4.13 -6.66
N VAL A 218 -3.60 -4.44 -7.73
CA VAL A 218 -4.19 -4.62 -9.07
C VAL A 218 -3.94 -6.04 -9.54
N LEU A 219 -5.00 -6.69 -10.01
CA LEU A 219 -4.90 -8.01 -10.63
C LEU A 219 -5.64 -8.04 -11.97
N PRO A 220 -5.24 -8.92 -12.89
CA PRO A 220 -6.09 -9.27 -14.03
C PRO A 220 -7.42 -9.84 -13.54
N ARG A 221 -8.53 -9.45 -14.19
CA ARG A 221 -9.89 -9.90 -13.82
C ARG A 221 -10.01 -11.39 -13.54
N ARG A 222 -9.45 -12.22 -14.44
CA ARG A 222 -9.52 -13.68 -14.34
C ARG A 222 -8.83 -14.22 -13.09
N GLU A 223 -7.77 -13.56 -12.61
CA GLU A 223 -7.03 -13.98 -11.44
C GLU A 223 -7.80 -13.69 -10.15
N TYR A 224 -8.49 -12.54 -10.04
CA TYR A 224 -9.34 -12.29 -8.87
C TYR A 224 -10.60 -13.15 -8.85
N GLU A 225 -11.19 -13.48 -10.00
CA GLU A 225 -12.37 -14.35 -10.05
C GLU A 225 -12.04 -15.74 -9.48
N GLY A 226 -10.82 -16.22 -9.73
CA GLY A 226 -10.26 -17.42 -9.12
C GLY A 226 -10.13 -17.34 -7.59
N LEU A 227 -9.78 -16.17 -7.03
CA LEU A 227 -9.73 -15.95 -5.58
C LEU A 227 -11.11 -16.09 -4.92
N THR A 228 -12.16 -15.57 -5.57
CA THR A 228 -13.53 -15.60 -5.02
C THR A 228 -14.18 -16.98 -5.07
N GLY A 229 -13.74 -17.85 -6.00
CA GLY A 229 -14.23 -19.23 -6.12
C GLY A 229 -13.64 -20.19 -5.08
N GLN A 230 -12.58 -19.79 -4.39
CA GLN A 230 -12.01 -20.54 -3.27
C GLN A 230 -12.56 -19.94 -1.98
N ALA A 231 -13.56 -20.61 -1.39
CA ALA A 231 -13.97 -20.34 -0.03
C ALA A 231 -12.77 -20.57 0.89
N PHE A 232 -12.02 -19.51 1.20
CA PHE A 232 -11.12 -19.50 2.34
C PHE A 232 -12.00 -19.46 3.58
N ASP A 233 -12.45 -20.66 3.95
CA ASP A 233 -13.30 -20.92 5.09
C ASP A 233 -12.72 -20.17 6.29
N GLY A 234 -13.61 -19.45 6.97
CA GLY A 234 -13.28 -18.38 7.90
C GLY A 234 -12.59 -18.88 9.16
N GLY A 235 -11.32 -19.29 9.05
CA GLY A 235 -10.42 -19.40 10.18
C GLY A 235 -10.26 -18.01 10.78
N ALA A 236 -11.10 -17.71 11.77
CA ALA A 236 -10.88 -16.60 12.68
C ALA A 236 -9.45 -16.70 13.20
N TYR A 237 -8.81 -15.56 13.36
CA TYR A 237 -7.51 -15.47 14.00
C TYR A 237 -7.65 -16.09 15.40
N GLY A 238 -7.01 -17.25 15.62
CA GLY A 238 -7.15 -18.00 16.85
C GLY A 238 -6.63 -17.18 18.04
N ASP A 239 -7.45 -17.08 19.08
CA ASP A 239 -7.06 -16.51 20.36
C ASP A 239 -6.03 -17.42 21.04
N ASN A 240 -4.75 -17.19 20.76
CA ASN A 240 -3.65 -17.86 21.46
C ASN A 240 -3.33 -17.12 22.76
N ASN A 241 -4.33 -17.00 23.65
CA ASN A 241 -4.11 -16.65 25.04
C ASN A 241 -3.35 -17.79 25.75
N SER A 242 -2.02 -17.79 25.64
CA SER A 242 -1.16 -18.49 26.60
C SER A 242 -0.82 -17.52 27.74
N PRO A 243 -1.28 -17.77 28.98
CA PRO A 243 -0.97 -16.90 30.11
C PRO A 243 0.48 -17.16 30.53
N GLY A 244 1.40 -16.24 30.25
CA GLY A 244 2.75 -16.34 30.81
C GLY A 244 3.89 -15.54 30.21
N ALA A 245 3.74 -14.82 29.10
CA ALA A 245 4.85 -14.01 28.56
C ALA A 245 4.82 -12.57 29.14
N PRO A 246 5.81 -12.17 29.96
CA PRO A 246 5.91 -10.79 30.43
C PRO A 246 6.45 -9.93 29.28
N GLY A 247 5.64 -8.97 28.81
CA GLY A 247 6.08 -7.86 27.97
C GLY A 247 6.81 -8.26 26.68
N GLY A 248 6.07 -8.64 25.64
CA GLY A 248 6.62 -8.87 24.31
C GLY A 248 5.63 -9.61 23.43
N ALA A 249 5.02 -8.90 22.48
CA ALA A 249 4.07 -9.45 21.53
C ALA A 249 4.76 -10.48 20.61
N ALA A 250 4.68 -11.76 20.95
CA ALA A 250 4.96 -12.83 19.98
C ALA A 250 3.82 -12.84 18.94
N PRO A 251 4.11 -12.96 17.63
CA PRO A 251 3.10 -12.87 16.60
C PRO A 251 2.21 -14.10 16.66
N ALA A 252 0.93 -13.89 16.89
CA ALA A 252 -0.04 -14.94 16.62
C ALA A 252 0.01 -15.29 15.11
N LEU A 253 -0.22 -16.55 14.78
CA LEU A 253 -0.04 -17.05 13.42
C LEU A 253 -1.04 -16.39 12.48
N LEU A 254 -0.55 -15.79 11.39
CA LEU A 254 -1.38 -15.28 10.31
C LEU A 254 -2.23 -16.41 9.70
N PRO A 255 -3.45 -16.12 9.23
CA PRO A 255 -4.29 -17.14 8.62
C PRO A 255 -3.64 -17.66 7.32
N PRO A 256 -3.92 -18.91 6.90
CA PRO A 256 -3.24 -19.52 5.75
C PRO A 256 -3.33 -18.73 4.44
N TRP A 257 -4.45 -18.01 4.21
CA TRP A 257 -4.65 -17.17 3.02
C TRP A 257 -3.68 -15.98 2.94
N ALA A 258 -3.09 -15.57 4.07
CA ALA A 258 -2.12 -14.48 4.10
C ALA A 258 -0.72 -14.92 3.64
N SER A 259 -0.54 -16.19 3.28
CA SER A 259 0.73 -16.71 2.76
C SER A 259 0.77 -16.65 1.24
N LEU A 260 1.82 -16.03 0.69
CA LEU A 260 2.17 -16.07 -0.75
C LEU A 260 2.59 -17.46 -1.24
N ARG A 261 2.57 -18.48 -0.38
CA ARG A 261 2.84 -19.89 -0.73
C ARG A 261 1.59 -20.76 -0.67
N ALA A 262 0.43 -20.19 -0.36
CA ALA A 262 -0.82 -20.93 -0.33
C ALA A 262 -1.18 -21.47 -1.73
N PRO A 263 -1.82 -22.65 -1.82
CA PRO A 263 -2.38 -23.12 -3.09
C PRO A 263 -3.47 -22.15 -3.56
N GLY A 264 -3.59 -21.97 -4.89
CA GLY A 264 -4.66 -21.16 -5.47
C GLY A 264 -4.43 -19.65 -5.52
N ILE A 265 -3.22 -19.18 -5.20
CA ILE A 265 -2.89 -17.76 -5.36
C ILE A 265 -2.91 -17.32 -6.84
N PRO A 266 -3.26 -16.05 -7.11
CA PRO A 266 -3.09 -15.38 -8.40
C PRO A 266 -1.74 -15.66 -9.04
N GLU A 267 -1.74 -15.85 -10.35
CA GLU A 267 -0.51 -16.04 -11.12
C GLU A 267 0.45 -14.85 -10.92
N THR A 268 -0.08 -13.64 -10.87
CA THR A 268 0.66 -12.41 -10.58
C THR A 268 1.48 -12.52 -9.29
N TRP A 269 0.92 -13.12 -8.25
CA TRP A 269 1.60 -13.25 -6.96
C TRP A 269 2.68 -14.34 -6.95
N ARG A 270 2.71 -15.24 -7.94
CA ARG A 270 3.72 -16.30 -8.05
C ARG A 270 5.08 -15.78 -8.54
N TYR A 271 5.12 -14.58 -9.11
CA TYR A 271 6.36 -13.96 -9.56
C TYR A 271 7.10 -13.24 -8.43
N LEU A 272 6.38 -12.86 -7.36
CA LEU A 272 6.92 -12.07 -6.27
C LEU A 272 8.10 -12.78 -5.62
N HIS A 273 9.07 -11.99 -5.15
CA HIS A 273 10.32 -12.47 -4.56
C HIS A 273 11.16 -13.35 -5.51
N GLY A 274 10.88 -13.32 -6.82
CA GLY A 274 11.54 -14.11 -7.85
C GLY A 274 12.29 -13.27 -8.88
N ALA A 275 13.22 -13.89 -9.60
CA ALA A 275 13.98 -13.24 -10.67
C ALA A 275 13.11 -12.86 -11.89
N GLN A 276 11.94 -13.49 -12.02
CA GLN A 276 10.97 -13.20 -13.07
C GLN A 276 10.13 -11.94 -12.78
N ASP A 277 10.18 -11.39 -11.57
CA ASP A 277 9.51 -10.15 -11.21
C ASP A 277 10.16 -8.95 -11.91
N THR A 278 9.82 -8.79 -13.19
CA THR A 278 10.44 -7.84 -14.11
C THR A 278 9.37 -6.95 -14.75
N PRO A 279 9.74 -5.78 -15.30
CA PRO A 279 8.79 -4.88 -15.97
C PRO A 279 8.05 -5.48 -17.17
N LYS A 280 8.49 -6.64 -17.68
CA LYS A 280 7.76 -7.40 -18.71
C LYS A 280 6.37 -7.84 -18.26
N LEU A 281 6.14 -7.89 -16.94
CA LEU A 281 4.85 -8.23 -16.34
C LEU A 281 3.89 -7.03 -16.29
N TYR A 282 4.37 -5.81 -16.53
CA TYR A 282 3.54 -4.61 -16.45
C TYR A 282 2.50 -4.59 -17.56
N THR A 283 1.30 -4.11 -17.22
CA THR A 283 0.23 -3.88 -18.19
C THR A 283 -0.09 -2.39 -18.27
N ALA A 284 -0.41 -1.89 -19.46
CA ALA A 284 -0.73 -0.47 -19.62
C ALA A 284 -2.00 -0.09 -18.86
N GLU A 285 -2.94 -1.03 -18.81
CA GLU A 285 -4.22 -0.95 -18.13
C GLU A 285 -4.04 -0.69 -16.63
N ALA A 286 -3.06 -1.33 -15.98
CA ALA A 286 -2.81 -1.16 -14.55
C ALA A 286 -2.35 0.27 -14.24
N PHE A 287 -1.44 0.82 -15.03
CA PHE A 287 -0.97 2.20 -14.86
C PHE A 287 -2.08 3.22 -15.13
N SER A 288 -2.86 3.04 -16.20
CA SER A 288 -3.99 3.93 -16.49
C SER A 288 -5.09 3.83 -15.42
N LEU A 289 -5.32 2.63 -14.87
CA LEU A 289 -6.24 2.41 -13.75
C LEU A 289 -5.75 3.13 -12.50
N MET A 290 -4.49 2.94 -12.11
CA MET A 290 -3.92 3.54 -10.91
C MET A 290 -3.82 5.05 -11.01
N ALA A 291 -3.56 5.63 -12.19
CA ALA A 291 -3.64 7.07 -12.39
C ALA A 291 -5.03 7.62 -12.05
N ARG A 292 -6.11 6.93 -12.46
CA ARG A 292 -7.49 7.32 -12.11
C ARG A 292 -7.78 7.16 -10.61
N VAL A 293 -7.31 6.08 -10.00
CA VAL A 293 -7.48 5.82 -8.57
C VAL A 293 -6.76 6.87 -7.72
N LEU A 294 -5.52 7.18 -8.05
CA LEU A 294 -4.71 8.16 -7.33
C LEU A 294 -5.26 9.59 -7.47
N GLN A 295 -5.74 9.97 -8.66
CA GLN A 295 -6.41 11.26 -8.84
C GLN A 295 -7.70 11.33 -8.02
N CYS A 296 -8.48 10.25 -8.00
CA CYS A 296 -9.69 10.14 -7.18
C CYS A 296 -9.37 10.29 -5.68
N LEU A 297 -8.33 9.60 -5.19
CA LEU A 297 -7.85 9.75 -3.82
C LEU A 297 -7.41 11.19 -3.53
N ALA A 298 -6.70 11.84 -4.46
CA ALA A 298 -6.24 13.22 -4.28
C ALA A 298 -7.40 14.20 -4.06
N GLU A 299 -8.43 14.12 -4.89
CA GLU A 299 -9.59 15.02 -4.85
C GLU A 299 -10.54 14.70 -3.68
N TRP A 300 -10.46 13.48 -3.14
CA TRP A 300 -11.39 13.02 -2.12
C TRP A 300 -11.26 13.82 -0.82
N ARG A 301 -12.32 14.55 -0.48
CA ARG A 301 -12.50 15.16 0.84
C ARG A 301 -12.94 14.12 1.87
N LEU A 302 -12.00 13.26 2.27
CA LEU A 302 -12.20 12.26 3.32
C LEU A 302 -12.51 12.98 4.66
N PRO A 303 -13.71 12.83 5.24
CA PRO A 303 -14.11 13.54 6.45
C PRO A 303 -13.20 13.21 7.63
N ALA A 304 -13.01 14.19 8.53
CA ALA A 304 -12.44 13.98 9.86
C ALA A 304 -13.14 12.79 10.55
N TYR A 305 -12.38 11.90 11.17
CA TYR A 305 -12.97 10.81 11.95
C TYR A 305 -13.41 11.39 13.29
N ILE A 306 -14.72 11.33 13.52
CA ILE A 306 -15.32 11.64 14.81
C ILE A 306 -15.37 10.29 15.53
N GLY A 307 -14.34 10.02 16.34
CA GLY A 307 -14.28 8.84 17.18
C GLY A 307 -15.33 8.86 18.29
#